data_AF-A0A540M0Q8-F1
#
_entry.id   AF-A0A540M0Q8-F1
#
_cell.length_a   1.000
_cell.length_b   1.000
_cell.length_c   1.000
_cell.angle_alpha   90.00
_cell.angle_beta   90.00
_cell.angle_gamma   90.00
#
_symmetry.space_group_name_H-M   'P 1'
#
loop_
_entity.id
_entity.type
_entity.pdbx_description
1 polymer ?
#
loop_
_entity_poly.entity_id
_entity_poly.type
_entity_poly.pdbx_seq_one_letter_code
_entity_poly.pdbx_strand_id
1 'polypeptide(L)'
;MIQHALSGDGTPARKGKLDVYLFSLIDENMKSIAPGNFERHWGIFEYDGKPKYNLDLSGTMQNKALEAVEDVEFMQRSWCILDPKVKYLDDLAKSMDYACTLSDCTSLGYGSSCNNLSLQGNASYAFNMYYQVNSQKSWTCNFSGLAVVTDEDPSVGDCEFPVMISYAAPSVLLHSRGVLHFVMKVVGGFLLFLMILL
;
A
#
# COMPACT_ATOMS: atom_id res chain seq x y z
N MET A 1 23.75 -6.91 -12.39
CA MET A 1 22.88 -7.46 -13.46
C MET A 1 22.58 -6.42 -14.54
N ILE A 2 22.00 -5.25 -14.21
CA ILE A 2 21.70 -4.19 -15.18
C ILE A 2 22.91 -3.79 -16.04
N GLN A 3 24.07 -3.54 -15.41
CA GLN A 3 25.30 -3.20 -16.14
C GLN A 3 25.73 -4.28 -17.14
N HIS A 4 25.54 -5.55 -16.80
CA HIS A 4 25.87 -6.67 -17.68
C HIS A 4 24.90 -6.76 -18.85
N ALA A 5 23.60 -6.49 -18.62
CA ALA A 5 22.64 -6.40 -19.72
C ALA A 5 22.99 -5.26 -20.69
N LEU A 6 23.45 -4.12 -20.16
CA LEU A 6 23.84 -2.94 -20.94
C LEU A 6 25.20 -3.08 -21.65
N SER A 7 26.09 -3.98 -21.22
CA SER A 7 27.40 -4.17 -21.84
C SER A 7 27.32 -4.69 -23.28
N GLY A 8 26.23 -5.39 -23.62
CA GLY A 8 26.03 -6.01 -24.94
C GLY A 8 26.79 -7.32 -25.13
N ASP A 9 27.43 -7.85 -24.08
CA ASP A 9 28.16 -9.13 -24.14
C ASP A 9 27.20 -10.33 -24.30
N GLY A 10 25.99 -10.19 -23.77
CA GLY A 10 25.01 -11.28 -23.70
C GLY A 10 25.40 -12.36 -22.70
N THR A 11 24.72 -13.50 -22.76
CA THR A 11 25.01 -14.66 -21.92
C THR A 11 25.98 -15.62 -22.63
N PRO A 12 26.57 -16.60 -21.92
CA PRO A 12 27.33 -17.67 -22.58
C PRO A 12 26.55 -18.39 -23.69
N ALA A 13 25.23 -18.58 -23.52
CA ALA A 13 24.36 -19.27 -24.47
C ALA A 13 23.85 -18.37 -25.61
N ARG A 14 23.71 -17.06 -25.38
CA ARG A 14 23.28 -16.08 -26.39
C ARG A 14 24.11 -14.80 -26.28
N LYS A 15 25.10 -14.67 -27.17
CA LYS A 15 25.98 -13.51 -27.27
C LYS A 15 25.26 -12.30 -27.87
N GLY A 16 25.75 -11.11 -27.56
CA GLY A 16 25.24 -9.86 -28.09
C GLY A 16 24.20 -9.18 -27.19
N LYS A 17 23.56 -8.14 -27.73
CA LYS A 17 22.56 -7.34 -27.00
C LYS A 17 21.39 -8.21 -26.54
N LEU A 18 20.98 -7.98 -25.29
CA LEU A 18 19.83 -8.64 -24.68
C LEU A 18 18.66 -7.67 -24.62
N ASP A 19 17.47 -8.16 -24.96
CA ASP A 19 16.22 -7.49 -24.65
C ASP A 19 15.82 -7.85 -23.22
N VAL A 20 15.62 -6.85 -22.37
CA VAL A 20 15.28 -7.04 -20.95
C VAL A 20 13.91 -6.42 -20.68
N TYR A 21 13.08 -7.18 -19.97
CA TYR A 21 11.74 -6.78 -19.57
C TYR A 21 11.66 -6.73 -18.05
N LEU A 22 10.94 -5.75 -17.52
CA LEU A 22 10.66 -5.64 -16.08
C LEU A 22 9.38 -6.42 -15.75
N PHE A 23 9.48 -7.30 -14.74
CA PHE A 23 8.35 -7.97 -14.12
C PHE A 23 8.66 -8.12 -12.62
N SER A 24 7.99 -7.42 -11.70
CA SER A 24 6.94 -6.40 -11.84
C SER A 24 7.38 -5.04 -11.28
N LEU A 25 6.62 -3.97 -11.57
CA LEU A 25 6.92 -2.64 -11.05
C LEU A 25 6.53 -2.52 -9.56
N ILE A 26 5.30 -2.88 -9.23
CA ILE A 26 4.72 -2.81 -7.89
C ILE A 26 4.32 -4.21 -7.38
N ASP A 27 4.21 -4.33 -6.06
CA ASP A 27 3.55 -5.46 -5.42
C ASP A 27 2.03 -5.41 -5.65
N GLU A 28 1.42 -6.54 -5.95
CA GLU A 28 0.04 -6.64 -6.45
C GLU A 28 -0.81 -7.57 -5.57
N ASN A 29 -1.56 -6.98 -4.63
CA ASN A 29 -2.41 -7.69 -3.67
C ASN A 29 -3.57 -8.50 -4.29
N MET A 30 -3.88 -8.31 -5.58
CA MET A 30 -4.90 -9.07 -6.32
C MET A 30 -4.33 -10.13 -7.27
N LYS A 31 -3.01 -10.27 -7.37
CA LYS A 31 -2.39 -11.29 -8.22
C LYS A 31 -2.67 -12.69 -7.69
N SER A 32 -2.83 -13.66 -8.58
CA SER A 32 -3.09 -15.05 -8.21
C SER A 32 -1.90 -15.64 -7.44
N ILE A 33 -2.19 -16.31 -6.33
CA ILE A 33 -1.19 -17.00 -5.48
C ILE A 33 -1.10 -18.50 -5.77
N ALA A 34 -1.72 -18.99 -6.86
CA ALA A 34 -1.68 -20.41 -7.21
C ALA A 34 -0.24 -20.97 -7.37
N PRO A 35 0.73 -20.22 -7.94
CA PRO A 35 2.15 -20.63 -7.92
C PRO A 35 2.81 -20.53 -6.54
N GLY A 36 2.28 -19.68 -5.64
CA GLY A 36 2.75 -19.48 -4.27
C GLY A 36 2.45 -18.08 -3.75
N ASN A 37 2.56 -17.90 -2.43
CA ASN A 37 2.31 -16.63 -1.74
C ASN A 37 3.21 -15.48 -2.23
N PHE A 38 4.42 -15.80 -2.69
CA PHE A 38 5.41 -14.82 -3.16
C PHE A 38 4.98 -14.08 -4.44
N GLU A 39 4.00 -14.61 -5.19
CA GLU A 39 3.58 -14.03 -6.47
C GLU A 39 3.14 -12.56 -6.37
N ARG A 40 2.59 -12.16 -5.22
CA ARG A 40 2.14 -10.78 -4.99
C ARG A 40 3.27 -9.80 -4.67
N HIS A 41 4.50 -10.30 -4.48
CA HIS A 41 5.62 -9.59 -3.87
C HIS A 41 6.84 -9.42 -4.79
N TRP A 42 6.65 -9.49 -6.11
CA TRP A 42 7.70 -9.36 -7.13
C TRP A 42 8.05 -7.92 -7.53
N GLY A 43 7.32 -6.93 -7.00
CA GLY A 43 7.54 -5.53 -7.30
C GLY A 43 8.92 -5.05 -6.87
N ILE A 44 9.49 -4.14 -7.66
CA ILE A 44 10.64 -3.33 -7.22
C ILE A 44 10.21 -2.18 -6.28
N PHE A 45 8.91 -1.88 -6.26
CA PHE A 45 8.23 -1.02 -5.31
C PHE A 45 7.17 -1.80 -4.52
N GLU A 46 6.89 -1.35 -3.30
CA GLU A 46 5.72 -1.78 -2.52
C GLU A 46 4.42 -1.25 -3.17
N TYR A 47 3.26 -1.60 -2.58
CA TYR A 47 1.94 -1.19 -3.08
C TYR A 47 1.74 0.34 -3.11
N ASP A 48 2.47 1.07 -2.27
CA ASP A 48 2.43 2.53 -2.12
C ASP A 48 3.52 3.26 -2.92
N GLY A 49 4.32 2.53 -3.71
CA GLY A 49 5.40 3.13 -4.49
C GLY A 49 6.66 3.41 -3.68
N LYS A 50 6.78 2.89 -2.45
CA LYS A 50 8.05 2.88 -1.70
C LYS A 50 9.03 1.88 -2.33
N PRO A 51 10.30 2.24 -2.55
CA PRO A 51 11.28 1.36 -3.18
C PRO A 51 11.73 0.22 -2.24
N LYS A 52 11.76 -1.01 -2.75
CA LYS A 52 12.16 -2.21 -1.98
C LYS A 52 13.66 -2.50 -2.03
N TYR A 53 14.33 -2.04 -3.09
CA TYR A 53 15.72 -2.36 -3.35
C TYR A 53 16.52 -1.10 -3.65
N ASN A 54 17.77 -1.06 -3.19
CA ASN A 54 18.74 -0.09 -3.67
C ASN A 54 19.17 -0.45 -5.10
N LEU A 55 18.45 0.09 -6.09
CA LEU A 55 18.58 -0.26 -7.49
C LEU A 55 18.77 0.99 -8.36
N ASP A 56 19.82 1.01 -9.18
CA ASP A 56 20.07 2.02 -10.22
C ASP A 56 19.70 1.47 -11.60
N LEU A 57 18.55 1.92 -12.12
CA LEU A 57 18.04 1.51 -13.44
C LEU A 57 18.87 2.05 -14.61
N SER A 58 19.70 3.08 -14.40
CA SER A 58 20.57 3.62 -15.45
C SER A 58 21.80 2.74 -15.72
N GLY A 59 22.20 1.91 -14.74
CA GLY A 59 23.41 1.10 -14.81
C GLY A 59 24.72 1.91 -14.78
N THR A 60 24.66 3.20 -14.43
CA THR A 60 25.84 4.08 -14.45
C THR A 60 26.65 4.04 -13.14
N MET A 61 26.17 3.32 -12.12
CA MET A 61 26.81 3.22 -10.79
C MET A 61 26.93 4.57 -10.08
N GLN A 62 26.05 5.51 -10.39
CA GLN A 62 26.04 6.83 -9.76
C GLN A 62 25.29 6.85 -8.41
N ASN A 63 24.99 5.68 -7.82
CA ASN A 63 24.16 5.53 -6.62
C ASN A 63 22.79 6.22 -6.72
N LYS A 64 22.24 6.31 -7.94
CA LYS A 64 20.89 6.83 -8.16
C LYS A 64 19.89 5.74 -7.82
N ALA A 65 19.51 5.66 -6.55
CA ALA A 65 18.51 4.72 -6.07
C ALA A 65 17.13 5.01 -6.69
N LEU A 66 16.23 4.05 -6.56
CA LEU A 66 14.82 4.26 -6.84
C LEU A 66 14.26 5.33 -5.89
N GLU A 67 13.51 6.28 -6.43
CA GLU A 67 12.84 7.33 -5.67
C GLU A 67 11.42 6.86 -5.32
N ALA A 68 10.97 7.16 -4.10
CA ALA A 68 9.61 6.88 -3.69
C ALA A 68 8.61 7.79 -4.40
N VAL A 69 7.36 7.33 -4.54
CA VAL A 69 6.26 8.18 -5.01
C VAL A 69 5.94 9.22 -3.94
N GLU A 70 5.82 10.49 -4.35
CA GLU A 70 5.43 11.59 -3.48
C GLU A 70 3.89 11.72 -3.38
N ASP A 71 3.41 12.38 -2.33
CA ASP A 71 2.00 12.71 -2.12
C ASP A 71 1.03 11.50 -2.11
N VAL A 72 1.49 10.35 -1.62
CA VAL A 72 0.61 9.17 -1.39
C VAL A 72 -0.32 9.46 -0.22
N GLU A 73 -1.62 9.60 -0.51
CA GLU A 73 -2.64 9.77 0.52
C GLU A 73 -3.04 8.41 1.10
N PHE A 74 -2.80 8.19 2.39
CA PHE A 74 -3.26 7.00 3.10
C PHE A 74 -4.65 7.22 3.72
N MET A 75 -5.36 6.14 3.99
CA MET A 75 -6.54 6.19 4.86
C MET A 75 -6.15 6.56 6.30
N GLN A 76 -7.16 6.73 7.17
CA GLN A 76 -6.93 7.05 8.57
C GLN A 76 -6.02 5.99 9.21
N ARG A 77 -5.07 6.43 10.05
CA ARG A 77 -4.21 5.56 10.86
C ARG A 77 -5.04 4.87 11.94
N SER A 78 -5.71 3.79 11.55
CA SER A 78 -6.48 2.91 12.42
C SER A 78 -6.35 1.48 11.92
N TRP A 79 -6.36 0.53 12.85
CA TRP A 79 -6.18 -0.89 12.58
C TRP A 79 -7.30 -1.69 13.22
N CYS A 80 -7.69 -2.79 12.59
CA CYS A 80 -8.59 -3.77 13.19
C CYS A 80 -7.77 -4.91 13.80
N ILE A 81 -7.88 -5.12 15.11
CA ILE A 81 -7.11 -6.14 15.82
C ILE A 81 -8.04 -7.13 16.52
N LEU A 82 -7.51 -8.31 16.90
CA LEU A 82 -8.20 -9.20 17.83
C LEU A 82 -8.34 -8.50 19.19
N ASP A 83 -9.57 -8.37 19.71
CA ASP A 83 -9.82 -7.70 20.98
C ASP A 83 -9.06 -8.41 22.11
N PRO A 84 -8.09 -7.73 22.78
CA PRO A 84 -7.34 -8.33 23.88
C PRO A 84 -8.20 -8.81 25.05
N LYS A 85 -9.47 -8.39 25.13
CA LYS A 85 -10.40 -8.74 26.20
C LYS A 85 -11.24 -9.96 25.88
N VAL A 86 -11.26 -10.44 24.63
CA VAL A 86 -12.09 -11.58 24.24
C VAL A 86 -11.51 -12.89 24.77
N LYS A 87 -12.37 -13.72 25.37
CA LYS A 87 -11.96 -15.00 25.98
C LYS A 87 -12.46 -16.22 25.21
N TYR A 88 -13.51 -16.05 24.41
CA TYR A 88 -14.12 -17.10 23.61
C TYR A 88 -13.62 -16.98 22.18
N LEU A 89 -12.89 -17.98 21.70
CA LEU A 89 -12.20 -17.96 20.39
C LEU A 89 -12.74 -19.02 19.43
N ASP A 90 -13.92 -19.60 19.71
CA ASP A 90 -14.47 -20.73 18.96
C ASP A 90 -14.63 -20.44 17.46
N ASP A 91 -14.92 -19.19 17.09
CA ASP A 91 -15.05 -18.74 15.70
C ASP A 91 -13.83 -18.00 15.16
N LEU A 92 -12.71 -17.96 15.90
CA LEU A 92 -11.51 -17.23 15.51
C LEU A 92 -10.93 -17.74 14.18
N ALA A 93 -10.73 -19.05 14.07
CA ALA A 93 -10.15 -19.66 12.86
C ALA A 93 -11.01 -19.38 11.62
N LYS A 94 -12.34 -19.49 11.73
CA LYS A 94 -13.27 -19.17 10.64
C LYS A 94 -13.25 -17.68 10.29
N SER A 95 -13.13 -16.82 11.28
CA SER A 95 -13.06 -15.36 11.08
C SER A 95 -11.78 -14.95 10.36
N MET A 96 -10.65 -15.55 10.73
CA MET A 96 -9.38 -15.37 10.04
C MET A 96 -9.44 -15.88 8.60
N ASP A 97 -10.00 -17.08 8.38
CA ASP A 97 -10.18 -17.67 7.04
C ASP A 97 -11.06 -16.79 6.14
N TYR A 98 -12.18 -16.29 6.67
CA TYR A 98 -13.05 -15.33 5.97
C TYR A 98 -12.30 -14.06 5.58
N ALA A 99 -11.55 -13.47 6.52
CA ALA A 99 -10.76 -12.27 6.28
C ALA A 99 -9.74 -12.49 5.16
N CYS A 100 -8.99 -13.59 5.22
CA CYS A 100 -7.93 -13.92 4.27
C CYS A 100 -8.43 -14.43 2.92
N THR A 101 -9.68 -14.89 2.84
CA THR A 101 -10.33 -15.19 1.54
C THR A 101 -10.65 -13.91 0.77
N LEU A 102 -10.90 -12.81 1.48
CA LEU A 102 -11.34 -11.53 0.91
C LEU A 102 -10.28 -10.42 0.98
N SER A 103 -9.06 -10.75 1.40
CA SER A 103 -7.94 -9.82 1.51
C SER A 103 -6.60 -10.56 1.37
N ASP A 104 -5.49 -9.83 1.34
CA ASP A 104 -4.17 -10.43 1.17
C ASP A 104 -3.49 -10.76 2.50
N CYS A 105 -3.56 -12.02 2.92
CA CYS A 105 -2.83 -12.51 4.11
C CYS A 105 -1.52 -13.23 3.79
N THR A 106 -0.98 -13.11 2.57
CA THR A 106 0.21 -13.87 2.14
C THR A 106 1.43 -13.64 3.04
N SER A 107 1.55 -12.47 3.65
CA SER A 107 2.60 -12.10 4.62
C SER A 107 2.64 -12.98 5.87
N LEU A 108 1.55 -13.68 6.20
CA LEU A 108 1.50 -14.65 7.32
C LEU A 108 2.13 -16.01 6.96
N GLY A 109 2.34 -16.27 5.68
CA GLY A 109 2.87 -17.54 5.19
C GLY A 109 4.27 -17.86 5.72
N TYR A 110 4.62 -19.15 5.69
CA TYR A 110 5.95 -19.61 6.13
C TYR A 110 7.10 -18.83 5.46
N GLY A 111 8.04 -18.33 6.25
CA GLY A 111 9.19 -17.56 5.77
C GLY A 111 8.89 -16.13 5.29
N SER A 112 7.64 -15.65 5.44
CA SER A 112 7.25 -14.27 5.11
C SER A 112 7.49 -13.31 6.29
N SER A 113 7.35 -12.00 6.05
CA SER A 113 7.64 -10.95 7.04
C SER A 113 6.87 -11.09 8.35
N CYS A 114 5.62 -11.58 8.30
CA CYS A 114 4.74 -11.73 9.46
C CYS A 114 4.62 -13.18 9.95
N ASN A 115 5.54 -14.07 9.57
CA ASN A 115 5.43 -15.49 9.90
C ASN A 115 5.59 -15.82 11.41
N ASN A 116 6.26 -14.95 12.16
CA ASN A 116 6.60 -15.18 13.58
C ASN A 116 5.65 -14.49 14.57
N LEU A 117 4.48 -14.05 14.12
CA LEU A 117 3.48 -13.47 15.01
C LEU A 117 2.87 -14.52 15.96
N SER A 118 2.43 -14.07 17.13
CA SER A 118 1.58 -14.87 18.02
C SER A 118 0.22 -15.17 17.38
N LEU A 119 -0.59 -16.06 17.98
CA LEU A 119 -1.97 -16.28 17.52
C LEU A 119 -2.77 -14.96 17.46
N GLN A 120 -2.61 -14.11 18.48
CA GLN A 120 -3.24 -12.79 18.52
C GLN A 120 -2.74 -11.89 17.41
N GLY A 121 -1.42 -11.88 17.13
CA GLY A 121 -0.84 -11.11 16.04
C GLY A 121 -1.34 -11.58 14.67
N ASN A 122 -1.36 -12.90 14.42
CA ASN A 122 -1.87 -13.49 13.18
C ASN A 122 -3.34 -13.13 12.94
N ALA A 123 -4.18 -13.24 13.97
CA ALA A 123 -5.59 -12.86 13.89
C ALA A 123 -5.76 -11.36 13.60
N SER A 124 -5.00 -10.53 14.32
CA SER A 124 -5.04 -9.08 14.14
C SER A 124 -4.59 -8.69 12.72
N TYR A 125 -3.58 -9.35 12.16
CA TYR A 125 -3.13 -9.07 10.80
C TYR A 125 -4.21 -9.40 9.79
N ALA A 126 -4.82 -10.59 9.89
CA ALA A 126 -5.91 -11.00 9.01
C ALA A 126 -7.09 -10.00 9.08
N PHE A 127 -7.51 -9.63 10.29
CA PHE A 127 -8.59 -8.66 10.50
C PHE A 127 -8.25 -7.29 9.94
N ASN A 128 -7.02 -6.82 10.13
CA ASN A 128 -6.56 -5.55 9.56
C ASN A 128 -6.59 -5.59 8.03
N MET A 129 -6.06 -6.64 7.40
CA MET A 129 -6.06 -6.74 5.94
C MET A 129 -7.46 -6.62 5.36
N TYR A 130 -8.45 -7.31 5.95
CA TYR A 130 -9.86 -7.19 5.56
C TYR A 130 -10.43 -5.79 5.83
N TYR A 131 -10.16 -5.21 7.00
CA TYR A 131 -10.62 -3.88 7.37
C TYR A 131 -10.12 -2.81 6.40
N GLN A 132 -8.84 -2.86 6.02
CA GLN A 132 -8.21 -1.91 5.11
C GLN A 132 -8.77 -2.02 3.69
N VAL A 133 -8.83 -3.23 3.09
CA VAL A 133 -9.35 -3.39 1.72
C VAL A 133 -10.85 -3.05 1.59
N ASN A 134 -11.58 -3.06 2.71
CA ASN A 134 -12.99 -2.66 2.77
C ASN A 134 -13.22 -1.20 3.22
N SER A 135 -12.21 -0.33 3.04
CA SER A 135 -12.29 1.11 3.29
C SER A 135 -12.59 1.49 4.74
N GLN A 136 -12.09 0.70 5.70
CA GLN A 136 -12.17 1.01 7.13
C GLN A 136 -13.61 1.24 7.65
N LYS A 137 -14.62 0.62 7.03
CA LYS A 137 -16.01 0.79 7.45
C LYS A 137 -16.20 0.26 8.87
N SER A 138 -17.02 0.93 9.67
CA SER A 138 -17.23 0.55 11.08
C SER A 138 -17.66 -0.90 11.31
N TRP A 139 -18.37 -1.50 10.33
CA TRP A 139 -18.85 -2.88 10.40
C TRP A 139 -17.86 -3.93 9.89
N THR A 140 -16.73 -3.52 9.27
CA THR A 140 -15.72 -4.45 8.76
C THR A 140 -14.70 -4.86 9.83
N CYS A 141 -14.77 -4.26 11.02
CA CYS A 141 -14.02 -4.65 12.21
C CYS A 141 -14.97 -5.13 13.32
N ASN A 142 -15.64 -6.27 13.09
CA ASN A 142 -16.50 -6.89 14.10
C ASN A 142 -16.16 -8.35 14.32
N PHE A 143 -16.11 -9.15 13.25
CA PHE A 143 -15.78 -10.59 13.30
C PHE A 143 -16.53 -11.33 14.43
N SER A 144 -17.85 -11.17 14.48
CA SER A 144 -18.72 -11.74 15.52
C SER A 144 -18.37 -11.28 16.95
N GLY A 145 -17.87 -10.04 17.08
CA GLY A 145 -17.43 -9.45 18.35
C GLY A 145 -16.01 -9.85 18.79
N LEU A 146 -15.24 -10.53 17.93
CA LEU A 146 -13.85 -10.89 18.22
C LEU A 146 -12.88 -9.72 18.03
N ALA A 147 -13.24 -8.72 17.23
CA ALA A 147 -12.31 -7.67 16.82
C ALA A 147 -12.70 -6.28 17.33
N VAL A 148 -11.69 -5.42 17.46
CA VAL A 148 -11.84 -4.01 17.86
C VAL A 148 -10.90 -3.13 17.05
N VAL A 149 -11.32 -1.89 16.79
CA VAL A 149 -10.49 -0.87 16.17
C VAL A 149 -9.54 -0.26 17.20
N THR A 150 -8.31 -0.02 16.80
CA THR A 150 -7.28 0.68 17.58
C THR A 150 -6.58 1.72 16.72
N ASP A 151 -6.11 2.81 17.35
CA ASP A 151 -5.23 3.81 16.73
C ASP A 151 -3.75 3.56 17.07
N GLU A 152 -3.47 2.52 17.87
CA GLU A 152 -2.12 2.07 18.19
C GLU A 152 -1.62 1.10 17.11
N ASP A 153 -0.48 1.41 16.51
CA ASP A 153 0.15 0.63 15.44
C ASP A 153 0.60 -0.75 15.97
N PRO A 154 0.01 -1.86 15.49
CA PRO A 154 0.30 -3.20 15.99
C PRO A 154 1.51 -3.86 15.30
N SER A 155 2.26 -3.13 14.46
CA SER A 155 3.44 -3.64 13.74
C SER A 155 4.54 -4.11 14.70
N VAL A 156 5.25 -5.20 14.34
CA VAL A 156 6.31 -5.79 15.18
C VAL A 156 7.50 -6.20 14.31
N GLY A 157 8.68 -5.64 14.61
CA GLY A 157 9.90 -5.95 13.86
C GLY A 157 9.73 -5.62 12.38
N ASP A 158 10.00 -6.60 11.51
CA ASP A 158 9.85 -6.47 10.06
C ASP A 158 8.42 -6.75 9.56
N CYS A 159 7.48 -7.07 10.46
CA CYS A 159 6.07 -7.25 10.12
C CYS A 159 5.30 -5.93 10.27
N GLU A 160 5.06 -5.26 9.15
CA GLU A 160 4.26 -4.05 9.08
C GLU A 160 2.77 -4.38 8.89
N PHE A 161 1.92 -3.77 9.71
CA PHE A 161 0.47 -3.80 9.54
C PHE A 161 0.05 -2.61 8.66
N PRO A 162 -0.33 -2.84 7.39
CA PRO A 162 -0.50 -1.74 6.46
C PRO A 162 -1.75 -0.92 6.78
N VAL A 163 -1.70 0.35 6.39
CA VAL A 163 -2.85 1.22 6.18
C VAL A 163 -2.97 1.42 4.67
N MET A 164 -4.09 1.05 4.05
CA MET A 164 -4.18 1.12 2.59
C MET A 164 -4.26 2.58 2.08
N ILE A 165 -3.84 2.78 0.84
CA ILE A 165 -3.93 4.07 0.14
C ILE A 165 -5.40 4.48 0.04
N SER A 166 -5.68 5.75 0.28
CA SER A 166 -6.98 6.36 0.06
C SER A 166 -7.27 6.35 -1.44
N TYR A 167 -8.37 5.71 -1.86
CA TYR A 167 -8.90 5.93 -3.19
C TYR A 167 -9.50 7.33 -3.21
N ALA A 168 -8.71 8.33 -3.60
CA ALA A 168 -9.25 9.60 -4.01
C ALA A 168 -10.24 9.32 -5.16
N ALA A 169 -11.52 9.59 -4.93
CA ALA A 169 -12.38 9.96 -6.06
C ALA A 169 -11.61 11.05 -6.83
N PRO A 170 -11.59 11.03 -8.18
CA PRO A 170 -10.81 11.98 -8.95
C PRO A 170 -11.07 13.37 -8.38
N SER A 171 -10.00 14.07 -8.05
CA SER A 171 -9.99 15.32 -7.31
C SER A 171 -10.64 16.45 -8.12
N VAL A 172 -11.96 16.41 -8.29
CA VAL A 172 -12.78 17.53 -8.79
C VAL A 172 -12.60 18.75 -7.85
N LEU A 173 -12.18 18.52 -6.61
CA LEU A 173 -11.89 19.56 -5.62
C LEU A 173 -10.59 20.34 -5.89
N LEU A 174 -9.61 19.80 -6.62
CA LEU A 174 -8.39 20.57 -6.95
C LEU A 174 -8.70 21.68 -7.98
N HIS A 175 -9.67 21.45 -8.88
CA HIS A 175 -10.19 22.50 -9.76
C HIS A 175 -11.03 23.55 -9.01
N SER A 176 -11.77 23.14 -7.98
CA SER A 176 -12.61 24.06 -7.18
C SER A 176 -11.78 25.10 -6.43
N ARG A 177 -10.64 24.72 -5.84
CA ARG A 177 -9.75 25.67 -5.13
C ARG A 177 -9.17 26.74 -6.04
N GLY A 178 -8.77 26.38 -7.26
CA GLY A 178 -8.29 27.33 -8.27
C GLY A 178 -9.38 28.30 -8.74
N VAL A 179 -10.58 27.77 -9.00
CA VAL A 179 -11.75 28.58 -9.42
C VAL A 179 -12.21 29.53 -8.32
N LEU A 180 -12.31 29.07 -7.08
CA LEU A 180 -12.72 29.91 -5.94
C LEU A 180 -11.73 31.06 -5.72
N HIS A 181 -10.43 30.78 -5.78
CA HIS A 181 -9.40 31.80 -5.62
C HIS A 181 -9.40 32.82 -6.79
N PHE A 182 -9.65 32.35 -8.02
CA PHE A 182 -9.81 33.23 -9.19
C PHE A 182 -11.05 34.12 -9.07
N VAL A 183 -12.20 33.56 -8.69
CA VAL A 183 -13.47 34.30 -8.49
C VAL A 183 -13.31 35.34 -7.39
N MET A 184 -12.70 34.99 -6.26
CA MET A 184 -12.43 35.93 -5.16
C MET A 184 -11.56 37.11 -5.59
N LYS A 185 -10.54 36.87 -6.43
CA LYS A 185 -9.71 37.94 -7.00
C LYS A 185 -10.48 38.85 -7.96
N VAL A 186 -11.32 38.28 -8.82
CA VAL A 186 -12.13 39.06 -9.77
C VAL A 186 -13.15 39.92 -9.04
N VAL A 187 -13.89 39.35 -8.09
CA VAL A 187 -14.89 40.08 -7.30
C VAL A 187 -14.23 41.15 -6.44
N GLY A 188 -13.12 40.82 -5.77
CA GLY A 188 -12.35 41.79 -4.99
C GLY A 188 -11.82 42.96 -5.84
N GLY A 189 -11.29 42.66 -7.04
CA GLY A 189 -10.83 43.68 -7.98
C GLY A 189 -11.96 44.57 -8.50
N PHE A 190 -13.13 44.01 -8.78
CA PHE A 190 -14.30 44.76 -9.26
C PHE A 190 -14.87 45.68 -8.17
N LEU A 191 -14.93 45.22 -6.93
CA LEU A 191 -15.36 46.04 -5.78
C LEU A 191 -14.38 47.19 -5.51
N LEU A 192 -13.07 46.94 -5.60
CA LEU A 192 -12.05 47.99 -5.50
C LEU A 192 -12.20 49.03 -6.61
N PHE A 193 -12.45 48.61 -7.85
CA PHE A 193 -12.66 49.50 -8.99
C PHE A 193 -13.91 50.38 -8.80
N LEU A 194 -15.02 49.81 -8.33
CA LEU A 194 -16.24 50.55 -8.03
C LEU A 194 -16.05 51.57 -6.89
N MET A 195 -15.26 51.24 -5.87
CA MET A 195 -14.94 52.18 -4.79
C MET A 195 -14.03 53.34 -5.22
N ILE A 196 -13.25 53.19 -6.30
CA ILE A 196 -12.39 54.25 -6.83
C ILE A 196 -13.17 55.19 -7.77
N LEU A 197 -14.32 54.75 -8.30
CA LEU A 197 -15.17 55.48 -9.25
C LEU A 197 -16.35 56.23 -8.60
N LEU A 198 -16.57 56.06 -7.30
CA LEU A 198 -17.55 56.77 -6.48
C LEU A 198 -16.84 57.79 -5.58
#